data_AF-A0A829M479-F1
#
_entry.id   AF-A0A829M479-F1
#
_cell.length_a   1.000
_cell.length_b   1.000
_cell.length_c   1.000
_cell.angle_alpha   90.00
_cell.angle_beta   90.00
_cell.angle_gamma   90.00
#
_symmetry.space_group_name_H-M   'P 1'
#
loop_
_entity.id
_entity.type
_entity.pdbx_description
1 polymer ?
#
loop_
_entity_poly.entity_id
_entity_poly.type
_entity_poly.pdbx_seq_one_letter_code
_entity_poly.pdbx_strand_id
1 'polypeptide(L)'
;MRYEVYGPSTATGAVSYLDKDARSQHIDFTSLPWTHTIETSAPAVIASVVAQGNSPSLGCRISVNGRVQDEQSTEGHRAQTSCLVKAA
;
A
#
# COMPACT_ATOMS: atom_id res chain seq x y z
N MET A 1 -2.73 7.97 -8.96
CA MET A 1 -1.89 7.60 -7.80
C MET A 1 -1.58 6.12 -7.83
N ARG A 2 -0.54 5.66 -7.14
CA ARG A 2 -0.10 4.26 -7.11
C ARG A 2 0.20 3.80 -5.69
N TYR A 3 -0.34 2.65 -5.31
CA TYR A 3 0.05 1.87 -4.16
C TYR A 3 1.06 0.82 -4.56
N GLU A 4 2.02 0.59 -3.68
CA GLU A 4 2.98 -0.50 -3.77
C GLU A 4 3.21 -1.07 -2.38
N VAL A 5 3.20 -2.39 -2.27
CA VAL A 5 3.66 -3.14 -1.11
C VAL A 5 4.85 -3.97 -1.57
N TYR A 6 5.96 -3.88 -0.86
CA TYR A 6 7.22 -4.52 -1.23
C TYR A 6 7.85 -5.28 -0.06
N GLY A 7 8.69 -6.25 -0.39
CA GLY A 7 9.28 -7.20 0.56
C GLY A 7 9.84 -8.41 -0.20
N PRO A 8 10.17 -9.51 0.50
CA PRO A 8 10.61 -10.74 -0.13
C PRO A 8 9.60 -11.22 -1.18
N SER A 9 10.07 -11.64 -2.36
CA SER A 9 9.21 -11.99 -3.51
C SER A 9 8.24 -13.14 -3.22
N THR A 10 8.61 -14.05 -2.33
CA THR A 10 7.81 -15.21 -1.91
C THR A 10 6.88 -14.90 -0.72
N ALA A 11 6.84 -13.66 -0.24
CA ALA A 11 5.96 -13.29 0.86
C ALA A 11 4.49 -13.37 0.42
N THR A 12 3.65 -13.89 1.33
CA THR A 12 2.20 -13.96 1.16
C THR A 12 1.53 -13.21 2.29
N GLY A 13 0.32 -12.72 2.05
CA GLY A 13 -0.40 -11.93 3.04
C GLY A 13 -1.63 -11.28 2.45
N ALA A 14 -2.06 -10.19 3.08
CA ALA A 14 -3.21 -9.43 2.65
C ALA A 14 -2.92 -7.92 2.68
N VAL A 15 -3.62 -7.19 1.83
CA VAL A 15 -3.58 -5.74 1.74
C VAL A 15 -4.98 -5.18 1.87
N SER A 16 -5.12 -4.11 2.66
CA SER A 16 -6.32 -3.30 2.77
C SER A 16 -6.01 -1.90 2.25
N TYR A 17 -6.78 -1.39 1.29
CA TYR A 17 -6.53 -0.08 0.67
C TYR A 17 -7.82 0.68 0.39
N LEU A 18 -7.73 2.01 0.21
CA LEU A 18 -8.86 2.82 -0.23
C LEU A 18 -8.91 2.92 -1.75
N ASP A 19 -10.05 2.63 -2.36
CA ASP A 19 -10.27 2.82 -3.80
C ASP A 19 -10.53 4.29 -4.18
N LYS A 20 -10.83 4.54 -5.46
CA LYS A 20 -11.12 5.87 -6.01
C LYS A 20 -12.31 6.58 -5.32
N ASP A 21 -13.22 5.82 -4.73
CA ASP A 21 -14.43 6.30 -4.04
C ASP A 21 -14.22 6.32 -2.51
N ALA A 22 -12.98 6.21 -2.05
CA ALA A 22 -12.59 6.10 -0.64
C ALA A 22 -13.25 4.92 0.10
N ARG A 23 -13.56 3.83 -0.61
CA ARG A 23 -14.06 2.60 -0.01
C ARG A 23 -12.91 1.63 0.26
N SER A 24 -12.96 1.00 1.43
CA SER A 24 -11.99 -0.02 1.81
C SER A 24 -12.16 -1.27 0.94
N GLN A 25 -11.07 -1.68 0.32
CA GLN A 25 -10.93 -2.92 -0.43
C GLN A 25 -9.92 -3.82 0.28
N HIS A 26 -10.15 -5.13 0.23
CA HIS A 26 -9.27 -6.12 0.86
C HIS A 26 -8.96 -7.23 -0.13
N ILE A 27 -7.67 -7.53 -0.30
CA ILE A 27 -7.17 -8.51 -1.27
C ILE A 27 -6.00 -9.30 -0.67
N ASP A 28 -5.96 -10.60 -0.94
CA ASP A 28 -4.80 -11.43 -0.65
C ASP A 28 -3.74 -11.32 -1.76
N PHE A 29 -2.48 -11.38 -1.38
CA PHE A 29 -1.35 -11.50 -2.31
C PHE A 29 -0.54 -12.76 -2.03
N THR A 30 -0.06 -13.40 -3.09
CA THR A 30 0.77 -14.61 -3.04
C THR A 30 2.25 -14.34 -3.36
N SER A 31 2.58 -13.10 -3.74
CA SER A 31 3.93 -12.66 -4.08
C SER A 31 4.04 -11.15 -3.97
N LEU A 32 5.26 -10.64 -3.80
CA LEU A 32 5.58 -9.22 -3.83
C LEU A 32 6.53 -8.88 -4.99
N PRO A 33 6.51 -7.64 -5.50
CA PRO A 33 5.68 -6.52 -5.06
C PRO A 33 4.22 -6.62 -5.51
N TRP A 34 3.30 -6.19 -4.65
CA TRP A 34 1.90 -5.94 -5.02
C TRP A 34 1.74 -4.47 -5.37
N THR A 35 1.02 -4.15 -6.45
CA THR A 35 0.84 -2.77 -6.91
C THR A 35 -0.58 -2.52 -7.38
N HIS A 36 -1.13 -1.33 -7.10
CA HIS A 36 -2.44 -0.92 -7.56
C HIS A 36 -2.44 0.56 -7.98
N THR A 37 -2.95 0.86 -9.18
CA THR A 37 -3.03 2.21 -9.71
C THR A 37 -4.47 2.69 -9.63
N ILE A 38 -4.66 3.88 -9.06
CA ILE A 38 -5.97 4.54 -8.96
C ILE A 38 -5.94 5.82 -9.78
N GLU A 39 -6.82 5.89 -10.76
CA GLU A 39 -7.08 7.09 -11.56
C GLU A 39 -8.21 7.87 -10.91
N THR A 40 -7.94 9.14 -10.58
CA THR A 40 -8.92 10.05 -9.98
C THR A 40 -8.62 11.48 -10.43
N SER A 41 -9.67 12.26 -10.66
CA SER A 41 -9.60 13.70 -10.94
C SER A 41 -10.00 14.55 -9.73
N ALA A 42 -10.17 13.91 -8.56
CA ALA A 42 -10.54 14.63 -7.34
C ALA A 42 -9.44 15.62 -6.94
N PRO A 43 -9.79 16.85 -6.55
CA PRO A 43 -8.82 17.87 -6.16
C PRO A 43 -8.11 17.53 -4.84
N ALA A 44 -8.82 16.85 -3.93
CA ALA A 44 -8.27 16.30 -2.70
C ALA A 44 -8.22 14.77 -2.78
N VAL A 45 -7.15 14.18 -2.25
CA VAL A 45 -6.91 12.74 -2.25
C VAL A 45 -6.63 12.27 -0.83
N ILE A 46 -7.46 11.36 -0.34
CA ILE A 46 -7.15 10.53 0.82
C ILE A 46 -6.76 9.16 0.29
N ALA A 47 -5.59 8.70 0.70
CA ALA A 47 -5.04 7.44 0.25
C ALA A 47 -4.46 6.69 1.44
N SER A 48 -4.86 5.44 1.64
CA SER A 48 -4.40 4.61 2.74
C SER A 48 -4.18 3.20 2.22
N VAL A 49 -3.07 2.60 2.63
CA VAL A 49 -2.77 1.18 2.39
C VAL A 49 -2.14 0.58 3.63
N VAL A 50 -2.65 -0.58 4.04
CA VAL A 50 -2.11 -1.40 5.13
C VAL A 50 -1.82 -2.77 4.57
N ALA A 51 -0.64 -3.30 4.84
CA ALA A 51 -0.27 -4.65 4.44
C ALA A 51 0.22 -5.44 5.65
N GLN A 52 -0.16 -6.71 5.70
CA GLN A 52 0.35 -7.69 6.65
C GLN A 52 0.74 -8.94 5.87
N GLY A 53 1.87 -9.55 6.23
CA GLY A 53 2.36 -10.75 5.56
C GLY A 53 3.16 -11.65 6.47
N ASN A 54 3.61 -12.78 5.93
CA ASN A 54 4.40 -13.77 6.65
C ASN A 54 5.92 -13.51 6.65
N SER A 55 6.37 -12.40 6.03
CA SER A 55 7.78 -12.04 5.93
C SER A 55 8.31 -11.32 7.18
N PRO A 56 9.65 -11.33 7.39
CA PRO A 56 10.29 -10.58 8.46
C PRO A 56 10.34 -9.07 8.20
N SER A 57 10.05 -8.64 6.97
CA SER A 57 9.99 -7.23 6.60
C SER A 57 8.94 -6.99 5.52
N LEU A 58 8.27 -5.84 5.63
CA LEU A 58 7.37 -5.31 4.61
C LEU A 58 7.51 -3.80 4.54
N GLY A 59 7.36 -3.26 3.35
CA GLY A 59 7.18 -1.83 3.14
C GLY A 59 5.96 -1.53 2.29
N CYS A 60 5.46 -0.31 2.45
CA CYS A 60 4.43 0.26 1.59
C CYS A 60 4.94 1.59 1.03
N ARG A 61 4.43 1.96 -0.14
CA ARG A 61 4.72 3.23 -0.81
C ARG A 61 3.47 3.74 -1.51
N ILE A 62 3.17 5.02 -1.32
CA ILE A 62 2.11 5.74 -2.02
C ILE A 62 2.75 6.82 -2.89
N SER A 63 2.47 6.79 -4.18
CA SER A 63 2.96 7.80 -5.14
C SER A 63 1.81 8.56 -5.81
N VAL A 64 1.94 9.88 -5.91
CA VAL A 64 1.00 10.77 -6.61
C VAL A 64 1.79 11.53 -7.67
N ASN A 65 1.32 11.47 -8.93
CA ASN A 65 1.99 12.09 -10.08
C ASN A 65 3.49 11.72 -10.19
N GLY A 66 3.81 10.46 -9.93
CA GLY A 66 5.19 9.94 -9.97
C GLY A 66 6.08 10.33 -8.78
N ARG A 67 5.58 11.09 -7.80
CA ARG A 67 6.32 11.48 -6.60
C ARG A 67 5.84 10.66 -5.41
N VAL A 68 6.78 10.06 -4.68
CA VAL A 68 6.49 9.39 -3.41
C VAL A 68 5.98 10.43 -2.42
N GLN A 69 4.81 10.17 -1.85
CA GLN A 69 4.18 11.03 -0.85
C GLN A 69 4.30 10.44 0.55
N ASP A 70 4.27 9.11 0.65
CA ASP A 70 4.49 8.37 1.88
C ASP A 70 5.14 7.02 1.58
N GLU A 71 6.08 6.61 2.42
CA GLU A 71 6.79 5.34 2.33
C GLU A 71 7.22 4.90 3.72
N GLN A 72 6.77 3.72 4.12
CA GLN A 72 7.00 3.18 5.45
C GLN A 72 7.47 1.73 5.33
N SER A 73 8.44 1.35 6.15
CA SER A 73 8.92 -0.02 6.29
C SER A 73 8.82 -0.47 7.73
N THR A 74 8.62 -1.77 7.92
CA THR A 74 8.57 -2.39 9.24
C THR A 74 9.27 -3.73 9.19
N GLU A 75 9.98 -4.04 10.28
CA GLU A 75 10.63 -5.32 10.52
C GLU A 75 9.93 -6.04 11.68
N GLY A 76 9.89 -7.37 11.64
CA GLY A 76 9.28 -8.19 12.68
C GLY A 76 8.69 -9.50 12.15
N HIS A 77 8.49 -10.48 13.04
CA HIS A 77 7.85 -11.74 12.67
C HIS A 77 6.37 -11.48 12.35
N ARG A 78 5.98 -11.66 11.07
CA ARG A 78 4.71 -11.22 10.49
C ARG A 78 4.56 -9.70 10.44
N ALA A 79 5.47 -9.03 9.75
CA ALA A 79 5.47 -7.58 9.64
C ALA A 79 4.11 -7.05 9.16
N GLN A 80 3.73 -5.89 9.72
CA GLN A 80 2.59 -5.09 9.29
C GLN A 80 3.10 -3.68 9.02
N THR A 81 2.75 -3.10 7.87
CA THR A 81 3.11 -1.72 7.49
C THR A 81 1.87 -0.95 7.07
N SER A 82 1.90 0.37 7.23
CA SER A 82 0.80 1.26 6.88
C SER A 82 1.30 2.57 6.32
N CYS A 83 0.74 3.00 5.20
CA CYS A 83 1.01 4.28 4.57
C CYS A 83 -0.29 5.08 4.44
N LEU A 84 -0.21 6.39 4.65
CA LEU A 84 -1.34 7.31 4.65
C LEU A 84 -0.94 8.65 4.04
N VAL A 85 -1.66 9.05 3.00
CA VAL A 85 -1.58 10.38 2.40
C VAL A 85 -2.90 11.11 2.62
N LYS A 86 -2.81 12.34 3.12
CA LYS A 86 -3.89 13.32 3.14
C LYS A 86 -3.42 14.54 2.35
N ALA A 87 -3.71 14.55 1.06
CA ALA A 87 -3.38 15.67 0.19
C ALA A 87 -4.66 16.46 -0.10
N ALA A 88 -4.62 17.78 0.14
CA ALA A 88 -5.68 18.72 -0.14
C ALA A 88 -5.18 19.80 -1.10
#